data_AF-A0A969HWG3-F1
#
_entry.id   AF-A0A969HWG3-F1
#
_cell.length_a   1.000
_cell.length_b   1.000
_cell.length_c   1.000
_cell.angle_alpha   90.00
_cell.angle_beta   90.00
_cell.angle_gamma   90.00
#
_symmetry.space_group_name_H-M   'P 1'
#
loop_
_entity.id
_entity.type
_entity.pdbx_description
1 polymer ?
#
loop_
_entity_poly.entity_id
_entity_poly.type
_entity_poly.pdbx_seq_one_letter_code
_entity_poly.pdbx_strand_id
1 'polypeptide(L)'
;MRWQCWWHRPPRHPHRATVDTSPTLLLWLVLLLTVAYVVAVGGDQFPLGRFFVPALPVLALLLAHGLATAAELQTIVQRPDKARFAIGVAATAAVLLGVQAGLVLPTTDSRLAGSDVWRENKVALKNAEYGYWLGQHTTPDATVATGIAGALPYYANRHVIDMLGLNDVHIAHMTIDTMGQGIAGAEKSDVVYVLDQQPHFIPLSTTGNLLGVERFEQEYTRVEVDGPRGGTLTFYVRCGATPPPAVCADVR
;
A
#
# COMPACT_ATOMS: atom_id res chain seq x y z
N MET A 1 36.57 2.58 -70.04
CA MET A 1 36.44 3.06 -68.65
C MET A 1 35.40 2.21 -67.92
N ARG A 2 35.84 1.29 -67.06
CA ARG A 2 34.97 0.51 -66.17
C ARG A 2 35.25 0.97 -64.74
N TRP A 3 34.28 1.61 -64.11
CA TRP A 3 34.34 1.96 -62.69
C TRP A 3 33.94 0.73 -61.88
N GLN A 4 34.87 0.16 -61.10
CA GLN A 4 34.58 -0.91 -60.15
C GLN A 4 34.19 -0.30 -58.80
N CYS A 5 32.99 -0.64 -58.33
CA CYS A 5 32.47 -0.24 -57.03
C CYS A 5 33.31 -0.86 -55.90
N TRP A 6 33.93 0.01 -55.10
CA TRP A 6 34.61 -0.33 -53.86
C TRP A 6 33.59 -0.42 -52.72
N TRP A 7 32.93 -1.57 -52.57
CA TRP A 7 32.15 -1.91 -51.37
C TRP A 7 32.64 -3.25 -50.82
N HIS A 8 33.83 -3.24 -50.21
CA HIS A 8 34.25 -4.32 -49.33
C HIS A 8 33.46 -4.21 -48.01
N ARG A 9 32.45 -5.07 -47.83
CA ARG A 9 31.94 -5.38 -46.48
C ARG A 9 33.06 -6.08 -45.71
N PRO A 10 33.49 -5.58 -44.54
CA PRO A 10 34.43 -6.32 -43.71
C PRO A 10 33.76 -7.62 -43.21
N PRO A 11 34.55 -8.70 -43.00
CA PRO A 11 34.02 -9.95 -42.46
C PRO A 11 33.50 -9.72 -41.03
N ARG A 12 32.27 -10.16 -40.76
CA ARG A 12 31.72 -10.23 -39.40
C ARG A 12 32.53 -11.27 -38.63
N HIS A 13 33.48 -10.83 -37.83
CA HIS A 13 34.08 -11.70 -36.82
C HIS A 13 32.98 -12.11 -35.83
N PRO A 14 32.85 -13.41 -35.47
CA PRO A 14 31.98 -13.81 -34.38
C PRO A 14 32.62 -13.30 -33.09
N HIS A 15 32.18 -12.14 -32.60
CA HIS A 15 32.42 -11.78 -31.21
C HIS A 15 31.74 -12.86 -30.37
N ARG A 16 32.51 -13.81 -29.83
CA ARG A 16 32.12 -14.51 -28.62
C ARG A 16 32.04 -13.43 -27.54
N ALA A 17 30.86 -12.85 -27.35
CA ALA A 17 30.59 -12.03 -26.20
C ALA A 17 30.79 -12.92 -24.97
N THR A 18 31.89 -12.73 -24.26
CA THR A 18 32.01 -13.24 -22.90
C THR A 18 30.93 -12.52 -22.11
N VAL A 19 29.90 -13.25 -21.68
CA VAL A 19 28.85 -12.70 -20.83
C VAL A 19 29.52 -12.27 -19.54
N ASP A 20 29.67 -10.96 -19.34
CA ASP A 20 30.06 -10.41 -18.05
C ASP A 20 28.94 -10.71 -17.06
N THR A 21 29.20 -11.60 -16.11
CA THR A 21 28.21 -12.04 -15.12
C THR A 21 28.08 -11.08 -13.95
N SER A 22 28.97 -10.07 -13.85
CA SER A 22 28.98 -9.10 -12.75
C SER A 22 27.66 -8.31 -12.59
N PRO A 23 26.99 -7.79 -13.64
CA PRO A 23 25.69 -7.13 -13.49
C PRO A 23 24.59 -8.10 -13.03
N THR A 24 24.61 -9.36 -13.49
CA THR A 24 23.60 -10.37 -13.12
C THR A 24 23.73 -10.78 -11.65
N LEU A 25 24.96 -10.94 -11.16
CA LEU A 25 25.22 -11.22 -9.74
C LEU A 25 24.75 -10.08 -8.84
N LEU A 26 24.97 -8.82 -9.27
CA LEU A 26 24.47 -7.65 -8.55
C LEU A 26 22.94 -7.65 -8.47
N LEU A 27 22.25 -7.94 -9.58
CA LEU A 27 20.78 -8.02 -9.60
C LEU A 27 20.25 -9.11 -8.65
N TRP A 28 20.86 -10.30 -8.65
CA TRP A 28 20.51 -11.36 -7.69
C TRP A 28 20.75 -10.94 -6.25
N LEU A 29 21.89 -10.30 -5.96
CA LEU A 29 22.20 -9.80 -4.62
C LEU A 29 21.15 -8.79 -4.15
N VAL A 30 20.80 -7.80 -4.98
CA VAL A 30 19.77 -6.80 -4.65
C VAL A 30 18.41 -7.47 -4.40
N LEU A 31 18.02 -8.42 -5.25
CA LEU A 31 16.78 -9.16 -5.08
C LEU A 31 16.75 -9.93 -3.74
N LEU A 32 17.80 -10.70 -3.46
CA LEU A 32 17.89 -11.51 -2.25
C LEU A 32 17.94 -10.64 -0.98
N LEU A 33 18.68 -9.54 -1.00
CA LEU A 33 18.72 -8.59 0.11
C LEU A 33 17.35 -7.95 0.35
N THR A 34 16.64 -7.57 -0.71
CA THR A 34 15.28 -7.02 -0.61
C THR A 34 14.33 -8.03 0.01
N VAL A 35 14.31 -9.27 -0.49
CA VAL A 35 13.46 -10.34 0.05
C VAL A 35 13.81 -10.64 1.51
N ALA A 36 15.09 -10.78 1.82
CA ALA A 36 15.55 -11.05 3.18
C ALA A 36 15.15 -9.93 4.15
N TYR A 37 15.27 -8.67 3.73
CA TYR A 37 14.84 -7.51 4.51
C TYR A 37 13.33 -7.55 4.79
N VAL A 38 12.50 -7.79 3.76
CA VAL A 38 11.04 -7.85 3.93
C VAL A 38 10.62 -8.98 4.87
N VAL A 39 11.24 -10.17 4.73
CA VAL A 39 11.00 -11.30 5.63
C VAL A 39 11.44 -10.99 7.06
N ALA A 40 12.61 -10.36 7.23
CA ALA A 40 13.14 -10.01 8.55
C ALA A 40 12.28 -8.96 9.28
N VAL A 41 11.71 -8.00 8.55
CA VAL A 41 10.82 -6.96 9.11
C VAL A 41 9.38 -7.48 9.33
N GLY A 42 8.97 -8.53 8.62
CA GLY A 42 7.67 -9.19 8.81
C GLY A 42 6.51 -8.63 7.96
N GLY A 43 6.75 -7.59 7.14
CA GLY A 43 5.74 -6.98 6.27
C GLY A 43 4.79 -6.02 6.98
N ASP A 44 3.54 -5.93 6.52
CA ASP A 44 2.48 -5.15 7.16
C ASP A 44 1.09 -5.81 7.01
N GLN A 45 0.08 -5.13 7.55
CA GLN A 45 -1.32 -5.54 7.50
C GLN A 45 -1.99 -5.39 6.12
N PHE A 46 -1.35 -4.75 5.13
CA PHE A 46 -1.99 -4.44 3.86
C PHE A 46 -1.90 -5.63 2.89
N PRO A 47 -2.94 -5.85 2.07
CA PRO A 47 -2.93 -6.95 1.13
C PRO A 47 -1.90 -6.73 0.01
N LEU A 48 -1.63 -7.80 -0.74
CA LEU A 48 -0.79 -7.80 -1.95
C LEU A 48 0.71 -7.54 -1.76
N GLY A 49 1.20 -7.52 -0.52
CA GLY A 49 2.64 -7.55 -0.24
C GLY A 49 3.39 -6.36 -0.84
N ARG A 50 2.90 -5.14 -0.60
CA ARG A 50 3.45 -3.90 -1.19
C ARG A 50 4.95 -3.68 -0.96
N PHE A 51 5.53 -4.30 0.07
CA PHE A 51 6.98 -4.30 0.31
C PHE A 51 7.81 -4.99 -0.77
N PHE A 52 7.20 -5.83 -1.62
CA PHE A 52 7.87 -6.46 -2.76
C PHE A 52 7.84 -5.60 -4.03
N VAL A 53 7.12 -4.47 -4.06
CA VAL A 53 7.08 -3.56 -5.22
C VAL A 53 8.48 -3.10 -5.65
N PRO A 54 9.41 -2.72 -4.74
CA PRO A 54 10.78 -2.38 -5.12
C PRO A 54 11.57 -3.51 -5.78
N ALA A 55 11.17 -4.78 -5.62
CA ALA A 55 11.83 -5.92 -6.27
C ALA A 55 11.42 -6.10 -7.74
N LEU A 56 10.29 -5.52 -8.17
CA LEU A 56 9.74 -5.70 -9.52
C LEU A 56 10.69 -5.26 -10.65
N PRO A 57 11.38 -4.10 -10.59
CA PRO A 57 12.33 -3.70 -11.63
C PRO A 57 13.50 -4.70 -11.76
N VAL A 58 14.01 -5.20 -10.63
CA VAL A 58 15.12 -6.18 -10.61
C VAL A 58 14.67 -7.51 -11.20
N LEU A 59 13.47 -7.98 -10.82
CA LEU A 59 12.87 -9.17 -11.40
C LEU A 59 12.67 -9.04 -12.92
N ALA A 60 12.20 -7.88 -13.39
CA ALA A 60 12.03 -7.62 -14.82
C ALA A 60 13.37 -7.65 -15.58
N LEU A 61 14.43 -7.09 -15.01
CA LEU A 61 15.77 -7.13 -15.60
C LEU A 61 16.36 -8.54 -15.63
N LEU A 62 16.21 -9.29 -14.52
CA LEU A 62 16.62 -10.70 -14.46
C LEU A 62 15.86 -11.57 -15.47
N LEU A 63 14.55 -11.33 -15.62
CA LEU A 63 13.71 -12.01 -16.61
C LEU A 63 14.17 -11.68 -18.03
N ALA A 64 14.39 -10.39 -18.35
CA ALA A 64 14.86 -9.96 -19.67
C ALA A 64 16.24 -10.56 -19.99
N HIS A 65 17.16 -10.55 -19.02
CA HIS A 65 18.47 -11.17 -19.15
C HIS A 65 18.35 -12.69 -19.38
N GLY A 66 17.53 -13.38 -18.58
CA GLY A 66 17.29 -14.82 -18.73
C GLY A 66 16.69 -15.18 -20.09
N LEU A 67 15.75 -14.39 -20.60
CA LEU A 67 15.16 -14.57 -21.93
C LEU A 67 16.19 -14.34 -23.05
N ALA A 68 17.04 -13.31 -22.93
CA ALA A 68 18.11 -13.05 -23.89
C ALA A 68 19.12 -14.21 -23.94
N THR A 69 19.58 -14.68 -22.77
CA THR A 69 20.49 -15.84 -22.67
C THR A 69 19.83 -17.11 -23.20
N ALA A 70 18.53 -17.32 -22.96
CA ALA A 70 17.79 -18.47 -23.50
C ALA A 70 17.68 -18.43 -25.03
N ALA A 71 17.43 -17.26 -25.62
CA ALA A 71 17.37 -17.07 -27.06
C ALA A 71 18.73 -17.32 -27.73
N GLU A 72 19.82 -16.89 -27.11
CA GLU A 72 21.18 -17.23 -27.55
C GLU A 72 21.45 -18.74 -27.43
N LEU A 73 21.00 -19.38 -26.36
CA LEU A 73 21.10 -20.83 -26.18
C LEU A 73 20.33 -21.61 -27.27
N GLN A 74 19.17 -21.13 -27.72
CA GLN A 74 18.42 -21.75 -28.81
C GLN A 74 19.20 -21.80 -30.13
N THR A 75 20.10 -20.85 -30.38
CA THR A 75 20.99 -20.90 -31.55
C THR A 75 22.13 -21.93 -31.41
N ILE A 76 22.44 -22.35 -30.17
CA ILE A 76 23.51 -23.31 -29.84
C ILE A 76 22.96 -24.74 -29.64
N VAL A 77 21.68 -24.88 -29.28
CA VAL A 77 21.04 -26.17 -29.00
C VAL A 77 20.49 -26.80 -30.28
N GLN A 78 21.37 -27.43 -31.05
CA GLN A 78 20.99 -28.40 -32.10
C GLN A 78 20.75 -29.82 -31.53
N ARG A 79 20.54 -29.97 -30.20
CA ARG A 79 20.34 -31.28 -29.55
C ARG A 79 18.90 -31.42 -29.02
N PRO A 80 18.14 -32.45 -29.46
CA PRO A 80 16.72 -32.59 -29.17
C PRO A 80 16.38 -32.73 -27.68
N ASP A 81 17.28 -33.31 -26.88
CA ASP A 81 17.02 -33.55 -25.45
C ASP A 81 17.05 -32.28 -24.61
N LYS A 82 17.92 -31.32 -24.96
CA LYS A 82 17.98 -30.01 -24.29
C LYS A 82 16.82 -29.10 -24.70
N ALA A 83 16.33 -29.24 -25.94
CA ALA A 83 15.15 -28.53 -26.41
C ALA A 83 13.88 -29.02 -25.67
N ARG A 84 13.72 -30.33 -25.48
CA ARG A 84 12.62 -30.92 -24.68
C ARG A 84 12.63 -30.42 -23.23
N PHE A 85 13.80 -30.36 -22.60
CA PHE A 85 13.94 -29.81 -21.25
C PHE A 85 13.55 -28.33 -21.19
N ALA A 86 14.05 -27.50 -22.11
CA ALA A 86 13.72 -26.07 -22.16
C ALA A 86 12.22 -25.82 -22.40
N ILE A 87 11.59 -26.58 -23.30
CA ILE A 87 10.14 -26.52 -23.52
C ILE A 87 9.38 -26.92 -22.26
N GLY A 88 9.81 -27.99 -21.57
CA GLY A 88 9.22 -28.41 -20.31
C GLY A 88 9.26 -27.31 -19.25
N VAL A 89 10.42 -26.69 -19.05
CA VAL A 89 10.60 -25.56 -18.11
C VAL A 89 9.72 -24.37 -18.49
N ALA A 90 9.69 -23.99 -19.77
CA ALA A 90 8.87 -22.88 -20.25
C ALA A 90 7.37 -23.16 -20.09
N ALA A 91 6.92 -24.39 -20.39
CA ALA A 91 5.54 -24.80 -20.21
C ALA A 91 5.15 -24.80 -18.73
N THR A 92 6.00 -25.32 -17.84
CA THR A 92 5.78 -25.27 -16.39
C THR A 92 5.72 -23.82 -15.89
N ALA A 93 6.65 -22.96 -16.31
CA ALA A 93 6.64 -21.55 -15.94
C ALA A 93 5.37 -20.84 -16.43
N ALA A 94 4.92 -21.11 -17.66
CA ALA A 94 3.69 -20.56 -18.22
C ALA A 94 2.45 -21.04 -17.45
N VAL A 95 2.38 -22.32 -17.06
CA VAL A 95 1.29 -22.85 -16.21
C VAL A 95 1.31 -22.19 -14.84
N LEU A 96 2.47 -22.07 -14.20
CA LEU A 96 2.59 -21.42 -12.88
C LEU A 96 2.20 -19.94 -12.94
N LEU A 97 2.61 -19.22 -13.98
CA LEU A 97 2.19 -17.83 -14.21
C LEU A 97 0.68 -17.74 -14.51
N GLY A 98 0.12 -18.67 -15.26
CA GLY A 98 -1.32 -18.73 -15.53
C GLY A 98 -2.15 -18.99 -14.28
N VAL A 99 -1.71 -19.92 -13.43
CA VAL A 99 -2.33 -20.21 -12.13
C VAL A 99 -2.18 -19.00 -11.19
N GLN A 100 -0.99 -18.42 -11.09
CA GLN A 100 -0.76 -17.20 -10.30
C GLN A 100 -1.68 -16.06 -10.78
N ALA A 101 -1.74 -15.80 -12.09
CA ALA A 101 -2.60 -14.78 -12.66
C ALA A 101 -4.08 -15.04 -12.34
N GLY A 102 -4.55 -16.28 -12.45
CA GLY A 102 -5.92 -16.66 -12.11
C GLY A 102 -6.28 -16.47 -10.64
N LEU A 103 -5.31 -16.64 -9.73
CA LEU A 103 -5.50 -16.47 -8.29
C LEU A 103 -5.36 -15.00 -7.84
N VAL A 104 -4.42 -14.27 -8.43
CA VAL A 104 -4.03 -12.92 -7.98
C VAL A 104 -4.84 -11.84 -8.67
N LEU A 105 -5.08 -11.91 -9.99
CA LEU A 105 -5.77 -10.84 -10.71
C LEU A 105 -7.14 -10.48 -10.10
N PRO A 106 -7.99 -11.44 -9.68
CA PRO A 106 -9.25 -11.10 -9.03
C PRO A 106 -9.10 -10.32 -7.72
N THR A 107 -8.02 -10.56 -6.96
CA THR A 107 -7.74 -9.85 -5.70
C THR A 107 -7.27 -8.41 -5.94
N THR A 108 -6.71 -8.14 -7.12
CA THR A 108 -6.15 -6.83 -7.49
C THR A 108 -7.11 -5.90 -8.23
N ASP A 109 -8.25 -6.41 -8.70
CA ASP A 109 -9.20 -5.61 -9.47
C ASP A 109 -10.14 -4.84 -8.53
N SER A 110 -9.99 -3.51 -8.51
CA SER A 110 -10.84 -2.62 -7.72
C SER A 110 -12.31 -2.59 -8.16
N ARG A 111 -12.65 -3.17 -9.33
CA ARG A 111 -14.02 -3.29 -9.84
C ARG A 111 -14.75 -4.53 -9.32
N LEU A 112 -14.01 -5.54 -8.89
CA LEU A 112 -14.58 -6.77 -8.35
C LEU A 112 -14.94 -6.56 -6.88
N ALA A 113 -16.24 -6.55 -6.60
CA ALA A 113 -16.72 -6.43 -5.23
C ALA A 113 -16.17 -7.57 -4.36
N GLY A 114 -15.58 -7.20 -3.22
CA GLY A 114 -14.98 -8.14 -2.29
C GLY A 114 -13.50 -8.46 -2.54
N SER A 115 -12.89 -7.96 -3.63
CA SER A 115 -11.44 -8.04 -3.80
C SER A 115 -10.70 -7.21 -2.74
N ASP A 116 -9.43 -7.55 -2.51
CA ASP A 116 -8.59 -6.84 -1.53
C ASP A 116 -8.47 -5.35 -1.87
N VAL A 117 -8.21 -5.03 -3.15
CA VAL A 117 -8.11 -3.62 -3.60
C VAL A 117 -9.46 -2.91 -3.53
N TRP A 118 -10.57 -3.60 -3.81
CA TRP A 118 -11.91 -3.01 -3.65
C TRP A 118 -12.16 -2.63 -2.19
N ARG A 119 -11.79 -3.49 -1.22
CA ARG A 119 -11.95 -3.22 0.22
C ARG A 119 -11.13 -2.02 0.66
N GLU A 120 -9.86 -1.96 0.28
CA GLU A 120 -8.98 -0.82 0.60
C GLU A 120 -9.48 0.49 -0.04
N ASN A 121 -9.91 0.44 -1.31
CA ASN A 121 -10.49 1.60 -1.98
C ASN A 121 -11.78 2.08 -1.28
N LYS A 122 -12.62 1.17 -0.78
CA LYS A 122 -13.80 1.53 0.00
C LYS A 122 -13.45 2.23 1.31
N VAL A 123 -12.38 1.84 1.99
CA VAL A 123 -11.87 2.54 3.18
C VAL A 123 -11.44 3.95 2.80
N ALA A 124 -10.67 4.12 1.73
CA ALA A 124 -10.24 5.44 1.25
C ALA A 124 -11.43 6.35 0.88
N LEU A 125 -12.40 5.83 0.12
CA LEU A 125 -13.60 6.57 -0.29
C LEU A 125 -14.48 6.96 0.90
N LYS A 126 -14.66 6.06 1.87
CA LYS A 126 -15.40 6.37 3.11
C LYS A 126 -14.72 7.50 3.88
N ASN A 127 -13.41 7.47 4.02
CA ASN A 127 -12.66 8.53 4.70
C ASN A 127 -12.64 9.84 3.93
N ALA A 128 -12.70 9.79 2.60
CA ALA A 128 -12.93 10.97 1.79
C ALA A 128 -14.30 11.61 2.08
N GLU A 129 -15.37 10.83 2.27
CA GLU A 129 -16.68 11.39 2.68
C GLU A 129 -16.59 12.15 3.99
N TYR A 130 -15.97 11.54 5.01
CA TYR A 130 -15.72 12.20 6.30
C TYR A 130 -14.96 13.51 6.10
N GLY A 131 -13.89 13.48 5.32
CA GLY A 131 -13.08 14.66 5.02
C GLY A 131 -13.88 15.75 4.32
N TYR A 132 -14.60 15.43 3.24
CA TYR A 132 -15.43 16.42 2.55
C TYR A 132 -16.49 17.04 3.46
N TRP A 133 -17.19 16.22 4.25
CA TRP A 133 -18.21 16.72 5.17
C TRP A 133 -17.61 17.69 6.19
N LEU A 134 -16.51 17.31 6.83
CA LEU A 134 -15.79 18.15 7.79
C LEU A 134 -15.32 19.46 7.14
N GLY A 135 -14.74 19.38 5.95
CA GLY A 135 -14.26 20.55 5.20
C GLY A 135 -15.36 21.56 4.88
N GLN A 136 -16.60 21.10 4.67
CA GLN A 136 -17.76 21.91 4.30
C GLN A 136 -18.58 22.42 5.50
N HIS A 137 -18.61 21.69 6.61
CA HIS A 137 -19.55 21.94 7.72
C HIS A 137 -18.89 22.35 9.04
N THR A 138 -17.56 22.45 9.07
CA THR A 138 -16.83 22.86 10.28
C THR A 138 -15.99 24.09 10.02
N THR A 139 -15.62 24.80 11.09
CA THR A 139 -14.69 25.92 11.02
C THR A 139 -13.24 25.42 10.84
N PRO A 140 -12.32 26.22 10.27
CA PRO A 140 -10.93 25.79 10.03
C PRO A 140 -10.15 25.37 11.29
N ASP A 141 -10.53 25.88 12.46
CA ASP A 141 -9.99 25.56 13.78
C ASP A 141 -10.58 24.28 14.39
N ALA A 142 -11.59 23.67 13.76
CA ALA A 142 -12.10 22.37 14.19
C ALA A 142 -11.00 21.31 14.16
N THR A 143 -11.03 20.44 15.17
CA THR A 143 -10.03 19.39 15.38
C THR A 143 -10.69 18.02 15.24
N VAL A 144 -9.96 17.06 14.67
CA VAL A 144 -10.49 15.71 14.40
C VAL A 144 -9.49 14.67 14.87
N ALA A 145 -9.91 13.73 15.71
CA ALA A 145 -9.06 12.59 16.04
C ALA A 145 -9.39 11.40 15.14
N THR A 146 -8.36 10.79 14.54
CA THR A 146 -8.51 9.60 13.70
C THR A 146 -7.24 8.77 13.67
N GLY A 147 -7.39 7.44 13.61
CA GLY A 147 -6.31 6.49 13.29
C GLY A 147 -6.09 6.30 11.80
N ILE A 148 -6.80 7.06 10.95
CA ILE A 148 -6.71 6.94 9.49
C ILE A 148 -6.03 8.18 8.91
N ALA A 149 -4.85 7.99 8.33
CA ALA A 149 -4.16 9.00 7.54
C ALA A 149 -4.65 9.03 6.07
N GLY A 150 -4.25 10.06 5.33
CA GLY A 150 -4.53 10.18 3.90
C GLY A 150 -5.84 10.91 3.60
N ALA A 151 -6.87 10.19 3.12
CA ALA A 151 -8.06 10.80 2.51
C ALA A 151 -8.82 11.74 3.47
N LEU A 152 -9.09 11.32 4.71
CA LEU A 152 -9.82 12.17 5.66
C LEU A 152 -9.06 13.46 5.97
N PRO A 153 -7.80 13.43 6.43
CA PRO A 153 -7.04 14.66 6.67
C PRO A 153 -6.94 15.56 5.43
N TYR A 154 -6.68 14.94 4.26
CA TYR A 154 -6.50 15.66 3.00
C TYR A 154 -7.75 16.45 2.59
N TYR A 155 -8.93 15.82 2.62
CA TYR A 155 -10.18 16.48 2.22
C TYR A 155 -10.79 17.34 3.33
N ALA A 156 -10.56 17.01 4.61
CA ALA A 156 -11.00 17.84 5.72
C ALA A 156 -10.31 19.19 5.73
N ASN A 157 -9.00 19.22 5.45
CA ASN A 157 -8.16 20.41 5.66
C ASN A 157 -8.41 21.02 7.05
N ARG A 158 -8.34 20.16 8.08
CA ARG A 158 -8.51 20.47 9.50
C ARG A 158 -7.31 19.97 10.28
N HIS A 159 -7.14 20.47 11.50
CA HIS A 159 -6.13 19.92 12.39
C HIS A 159 -6.54 18.49 12.79
N VAL A 160 -5.67 17.52 12.48
CA VAL A 160 -5.92 16.11 12.74
C VAL A 160 -4.98 15.60 13.84
N ILE A 161 -5.59 15.02 14.87
CA ILE A 161 -4.92 14.29 15.95
C ILE A 161 -4.85 12.83 15.51
N ASP A 162 -3.63 12.36 15.25
CA ASP A 162 -3.41 10.97 14.87
C ASP A 162 -3.42 10.07 16.10
N MET A 163 -4.25 9.03 16.07
CA MET A 163 -4.47 8.12 17.19
C MET A 163 -3.54 6.90 17.21
N LEU A 164 -2.76 6.68 16.14
CA LEU A 164 -1.92 5.49 15.95
C LEU A 164 -0.41 5.79 15.86
N GLY A 165 -0.01 7.06 15.85
CA GLY A 165 1.40 7.47 15.86
C GLY A 165 2.12 7.37 14.51
N LEU A 166 1.39 7.39 13.39
CA LEU A 166 1.94 7.62 12.05
C LEU A 166 2.50 9.04 11.89
N ASN A 167 1.81 10.04 12.45
CA ASN A 167 2.15 11.46 12.40
C ASN A 167 2.18 12.12 13.79
N ASP A 168 1.85 11.40 14.86
CA ASP A 168 1.96 11.90 16.24
C ASP A 168 3.26 11.43 16.91
N VAL A 169 4.12 12.38 17.29
CA VAL A 169 5.46 12.11 17.84
C VAL A 169 5.41 11.45 19.22
N HIS A 170 4.42 11.79 20.04
CA HIS A 170 4.25 11.18 21.37
C HIS A 170 3.92 9.71 21.21
N ILE A 171 2.88 9.40 20.43
CA ILE A 171 2.42 8.02 20.22
C ILE A 171 3.49 7.21 19.46
N ALA A 172 4.17 7.80 18.48
CA ALA A 172 5.22 7.12 17.72
C ALA A 172 6.37 6.60 18.60
N HIS A 173 6.74 7.34 19.65
CA HIS A 173 7.85 6.99 20.55
C HIS A 173 7.42 6.24 21.81
N MET A 174 6.13 5.95 21.98
CA MET A 174 5.68 5.11 23.09
C MET A 174 6.37 3.74 23.04
N THR A 175 6.77 3.27 24.22
CA THR A 175 7.17 1.88 24.43
C THR A 175 5.96 1.13 24.93
N ILE A 176 5.64 0.01 24.26
CA ILE A 176 4.55 -0.89 24.66
C ILE A 176 5.13 -2.30 24.81
N ASP A 177 4.72 -3.03 25.84
CA ASP A 177 5.23 -4.37 26.12
C ASP A 177 4.74 -5.41 25.09
N THR A 178 3.65 -5.08 24.39
CA THR A 178 2.98 -5.95 23.41
C THR A 178 3.39 -5.67 21.97
N MET A 179 4.48 -4.91 21.73
CA MET A 179 4.94 -4.61 20.38
C MET A 179 5.22 -5.90 19.59
N GLY A 180 4.70 -6.00 18.38
CA GLY A 180 4.78 -7.18 17.52
C GLY A 180 3.73 -8.27 17.82
N GLN A 181 2.84 -8.06 18.80
CA GLN A 181 1.75 -9.00 19.13
C GLN A 181 0.41 -8.57 18.53
N GLY A 182 0.29 -7.33 18.05
CA GLY A 182 -0.92 -6.76 17.48
C GLY A 182 -0.87 -6.62 15.95
N ILE A 183 -1.77 -5.77 15.45
CA ILE A 183 -1.82 -5.43 14.04
C ILE A 183 -0.70 -4.43 13.74
N ALA A 184 0.24 -4.81 12.89
CA ALA A 184 1.37 -3.97 12.50
C ALA A 184 0.89 -2.57 12.02
N GLY A 185 1.40 -1.53 12.69
CA GLY A 185 1.03 -0.13 12.44
C GLY A 185 -0.23 0.37 13.16
N ALA A 186 -0.84 -0.46 14.02
CA ALA A 186 -2.00 -0.08 14.85
C ALA A 186 -1.85 -0.54 16.32
N GLU A 187 -0.62 -0.84 16.75
CA GLU A 187 -0.33 -1.38 18.09
C GLU A 187 -0.20 -0.29 19.15
N LYS A 188 0.25 0.91 18.75
CA LYS A 188 0.45 2.04 19.66
C LYS A 188 -0.77 2.93 19.66
N SER A 189 -1.23 3.30 20.85
CA SER A 189 -2.25 4.32 21.05
C SER A 189 -2.24 4.82 22.48
N ASP A 190 -2.58 6.10 22.67
CA ASP A 190 -2.73 6.73 23.98
C ASP A 190 -4.06 7.46 24.05
N VAL A 191 -5.06 6.79 24.62
CA VAL A 191 -6.42 7.32 24.72
C VAL A 191 -6.47 8.58 25.58
N VAL A 192 -5.74 8.62 26.68
CA VAL A 192 -5.77 9.75 27.61
C VAL A 192 -5.18 10.98 26.92
N TYR A 193 -4.01 10.83 26.30
CA TYR A 193 -3.38 11.88 25.51
C TYR A 193 -4.26 12.39 24.36
N VAL A 194 -4.95 11.49 23.64
CA VAL A 194 -5.87 11.90 22.57
C VAL A 194 -7.06 12.70 23.13
N LEU A 195 -7.65 12.28 24.25
CA LEU A 195 -8.78 12.99 24.86
C LEU A 195 -8.37 14.32 25.52
N ASP A 196 -7.14 14.44 26.02
CA ASP A 196 -6.58 15.68 26.56
C ASP A 196 -6.44 16.77 25.52
N GLN A 197 -6.29 16.40 24.24
CA GLN A 197 -6.29 17.34 23.13
C GLN A 197 -7.70 17.81 22.73
N GLN A 198 -8.75 17.29 23.38
CA GLN A 198 -10.14 17.70 23.21
C GLN A 198 -10.59 17.78 21.74
N PRO A 199 -10.46 16.70 20.94
CA PRO A 199 -10.94 16.70 19.56
C PRO A 199 -12.42 17.09 19.49
N HIS A 200 -12.79 17.90 18.49
CA HIS A 200 -14.20 18.22 18.27
C HIS A 200 -14.95 17.02 17.68
N PHE A 201 -14.30 16.26 16.80
CA PHE A 201 -14.89 15.16 16.06
C PHE A 201 -14.02 13.90 16.12
N ILE A 202 -14.66 12.74 16.29
CA ILE A 202 -14.04 11.43 16.17
C ILE A 202 -14.93 10.54 15.30
N PRO A 203 -14.53 10.19 14.06
CA PRO A 203 -15.31 9.27 13.21
C PRO A 203 -15.54 7.92 13.88
N LEU A 204 -16.76 7.37 13.80
CA LEU A 204 -17.09 6.08 14.42
C LEU A 204 -16.08 4.97 14.09
N SER A 205 -15.55 4.95 12.87
CA SER A 205 -14.61 3.94 12.41
C SER A 205 -13.26 3.91 13.13
N THR A 206 -12.93 4.91 13.95
CA THR A 206 -11.66 4.98 14.70
C THR A 206 -11.84 4.91 16.21
N THR A 207 -13.04 4.60 16.70
CA THR A 207 -13.37 4.68 18.13
C THR A 207 -13.06 3.42 18.94
N GLY A 208 -12.53 2.36 18.31
CA GLY A 208 -12.43 1.04 18.94
C GLY A 208 -11.72 1.03 20.30
N ASN A 209 -10.64 1.80 20.46
CA ASN A 209 -9.89 1.95 21.71
C ASN A 209 -10.51 2.96 22.70
N LEU A 210 -11.47 3.77 22.26
CA LEU A 210 -12.16 4.77 23.08
C LEU A 210 -13.44 4.22 23.73
N LEU A 211 -14.04 3.17 23.17
CA LEU A 211 -15.27 2.57 23.71
C LEU A 211 -15.02 1.95 25.09
N GLY A 212 -15.94 2.18 26.04
CA GLY A 212 -15.79 1.74 27.44
C GLY A 212 -14.92 2.65 28.29
N VAL A 213 -14.36 3.73 27.73
CA VAL A 213 -13.63 4.75 28.47
C VAL A 213 -14.63 5.77 29.00
N GLU A 214 -14.84 5.78 30.32
CA GLU A 214 -15.87 6.60 30.99
C GLU A 214 -15.84 8.07 30.54
N ARG A 215 -14.65 8.68 30.48
CA ARG A 215 -14.48 10.06 30.03
C ARG A 215 -14.97 10.29 28.60
N PHE A 216 -14.67 9.37 27.69
CA PHE A 216 -15.11 9.48 26.29
C PHE A 216 -16.64 9.40 26.20
N GLU A 217 -17.26 8.48 26.92
CA GLU A 217 -18.71 8.29 26.94
C GLU A 217 -19.45 9.47 27.59
N GLN A 218 -18.81 10.18 28.52
CA GLN A 218 -19.35 11.39 29.15
C GLN A 218 -19.19 12.65 28.29
N GLU A 219 -18.06 12.79 27.58
CA GLU A 219 -17.73 14.02 26.85
C GLU A 219 -18.23 14.04 25.40
N TYR A 220 -18.46 12.89 24.78
CA TYR A 220 -18.77 12.78 23.36
C TYR A 220 -20.14 12.15 23.10
N THR A 221 -20.92 12.83 22.26
CA THR A 221 -22.22 12.33 21.82
C THR A 221 -22.12 11.75 20.42
N ARG A 222 -22.74 10.60 20.21
CA ARG A 222 -22.87 10.01 18.87
C ARG A 222 -23.86 10.82 18.04
N VAL A 223 -23.44 11.25 16.86
CA VAL A 223 -24.24 12.03 15.91
C VAL A 223 -24.15 11.39 14.53
N GLU A 224 -25.27 11.37 13.82
CA GLU A 224 -25.36 10.90 12.45
C GLU A 224 -25.70 12.06 11.52
N VAL A 225 -25.01 12.12 10.38
CA VAL A 225 -25.16 13.18 9.39
C VAL A 225 -25.16 12.60 7.98
N ASP A 226 -25.78 13.32 7.04
CA ASP A 226 -25.77 12.93 5.64
C ASP A 226 -24.42 13.23 4.98
N GLY A 227 -23.87 12.22 4.30
CA GLY A 227 -22.61 12.32 3.56
C GLY A 227 -22.76 13.13 2.26
N PRO A 228 -21.74 13.90 1.85
CA PRO A 228 -21.78 14.74 0.64
C PRO A 228 -22.09 13.99 -0.66
N ARG A 229 -21.73 12.70 -0.76
CA ARG A 229 -22.01 11.83 -1.90
C ARG A 229 -23.05 10.75 -1.58
N GLY A 230 -23.83 10.96 -0.51
CA GLY A 230 -24.90 10.07 -0.06
C GLY A 230 -24.45 9.04 0.99
N GLY A 231 -25.42 8.54 1.75
CA GLY A 231 -25.20 7.65 2.90
C GLY A 231 -25.02 8.41 4.20
N THR A 232 -24.92 7.68 5.30
CA THR A 232 -24.84 8.25 6.65
C THR A 232 -23.41 8.17 7.19
N LEU A 233 -22.90 9.30 7.69
CA LEU A 233 -21.66 9.39 8.44
C LEU A 233 -21.98 9.44 9.92
N THR A 234 -21.18 8.76 10.73
CA THR A 234 -21.37 8.76 12.17
C THR A 234 -20.12 9.30 12.84
N PHE A 235 -20.32 10.31 13.68
CA PHE A 235 -19.28 10.91 14.50
C PHE A 235 -19.60 10.72 15.97
N TYR A 236 -18.56 10.74 16.79
CA TYR A 236 -18.65 11.17 18.16
C TYR A 236 -18.19 12.62 18.21
N VAL A 237 -19.02 13.49 18.79
CA VAL A 237 -18.84 14.94 18.75
C VAL A 237 -18.81 15.47 20.17
N ARG A 238 -17.84 16.33 20.47
CA ARG A 238 -17.73 16.99 21.77
C ARG A 238 -18.66 18.20 21.84
N CYS A 239 -19.92 17.98 22.18
CA CYS A 239 -20.94 19.04 22.20
C CYS A 239 -20.78 20.06 23.33
N GLY A 240 -19.95 19.77 24.33
CA GLY A 240 -19.55 20.74 25.37
C GLY A 240 -18.43 21.71 24.95
N ALA A 241 -17.90 21.61 23.72
CA ALA A 241 -16.88 22.54 23.23
C ALA A 241 -17.42 23.98 23.12
N THR A 242 -16.54 24.98 23.14
CA THR A 242 -16.90 26.40 23.06
C THR A 242 -16.17 27.08 21.91
N PRO A 243 -16.87 27.50 20.83
CA PRO A 243 -18.29 27.25 20.57
C PRO A 243 -18.58 25.76 20.28
N PRO A 244 -19.79 25.27 20.56
CA PRO A 244 -20.14 23.89 20.24
C PRO A 244 -20.21 23.69 18.73
N PRO A 245 -19.84 22.51 18.20
CA PRO A 245 -20.06 22.18 16.80
C PRO A 245 -21.52 22.37 16.40
N ALA A 246 -21.77 22.96 15.23
CA ALA A 246 -23.13 23.28 14.77
C ALA A 246 -24.06 22.06 14.75
N VAL A 247 -23.50 20.87 14.47
CA VAL A 247 -24.22 19.60 14.44
C VAL A 247 -24.83 19.21 15.79
N CYS A 248 -24.38 19.79 16.90
CA CYS A 248 -24.91 19.53 18.24
C CYS A 248 -26.24 20.25 18.53
N ALA A 249 -26.69 21.16 17.66
CA ALA A 249 -27.92 21.92 17.88
C ALA A 249 -29.19 21.03 17.95
N ASP A 250 -29.19 19.92 17.20
CA ASP A 250 -30.32 19.00 17.07
C ASP A 250 -30.24 17.77 17.98
N VAL A 251 -29.17 17.63 18.77
CA VAL A 251 -28.85 16.43 19.58
C VAL A 251 -29.48 16.51 20.99
N ARG A 252 -30.64 17.15 21.14
CA ARG A 252 -31.31 17.30 22.45
C ARG A 252 -32.07 16.06 22.89
#